data_AF-A0AB94IQY3-F1
#
_entry.id   AF-A0AB94IQY3-F1
#
_cell.length_a   1.000
_cell.length_b   1.000
_cell.length_c   1.000
_cell.angle_alpha   90.00
_cell.angle_beta   90.00
_cell.angle_gamma   90.00
#
_symmetry.space_group_name_H-M   'P 1'
#
loop_
_entity.id
_entity.type
_entity.pdbx_description
1 polymer ?
#
loop_
_entity_poly.entity_id
_entity_poly.type
_entity_poly.pdbx_seq_one_letter_code
_entity_poly.pdbx_strand_id
1 'polypeptide(L)'
;MLTEQDSLTKRRKFNGKFRLGYFEITTHIGLAYLYNNELNGQEDYDYKKKIEEFLNDDSPIIYNYIYPRDDEDLLYQVDHFAPLNRNNHKPIYIDMWNKLSDELDINEIKKCVKILVKEFLHENIPNVELLDIPTYDETKNA
;
A
#
# COMPACT_ATOMS: atom_id res chain seq x y z
N MET A 1 -25.92 10.20 -16.23
CA MET A 1 -24.64 9.66 -16.72
C MET A 1 -23.52 10.46 -16.10
N LEU A 2 -22.82 9.89 -15.12
CA LEU A 2 -21.55 10.44 -14.64
C LEU A 2 -20.48 9.96 -15.63
N THR A 3 -19.68 10.87 -16.17
CA THR A 3 -18.57 10.52 -17.06
C THR A 3 -17.43 9.90 -16.25
N GLU A 4 -16.58 9.08 -16.87
CA GLU A 4 -15.43 8.44 -16.19
C GLU A 4 -14.53 9.46 -15.48
N GLN A 5 -14.38 10.66 -16.03
CA GLN A 5 -13.63 11.78 -15.42
C GLN A 5 -14.26 12.26 -14.10
N ASP A 6 -15.59 12.31 -13.99
CA ASP A 6 -16.28 12.66 -12.74
C ASP A 6 -16.10 11.57 -11.66
N SER A 7 -15.99 10.31 -12.07
CA SER A 7 -15.75 9.18 -11.16
C SER A 7 -14.33 9.17 -10.59
N LEU A 8 -13.33 9.48 -11.43
CA LEU A 8 -11.92 9.64 -11.04
C LEU A 8 -11.73 10.85 -10.13
N THR A 9 -12.42 11.96 -10.39
CA THR A 9 -12.32 13.18 -9.60
C THR A 9 -13.01 13.06 -8.24
N LYS A 10 -14.13 12.31 -8.15
CA LYS A 10 -14.76 11.94 -6.86
C LYS A 10 -13.90 10.99 -6.02
N ARG A 11 -13.18 10.04 -6.64
CA ARG A 11 -12.22 9.17 -5.94
C ARG A 11 -11.01 9.92 -5.36
N ARG A 12 -10.70 11.10 -5.90
CA ARG A 12 -9.62 11.99 -5.41
C ARG A 12 -10.03 12.91 -4.26
N LYS A 13 -11.33 13.12 -4.03
CA LYS A 13 -11.84 13.91 -2.89
C LYS A 13 -12.94 13.13 -2.18
N PHE A 14 -12.55 12.28 -1.24
CA PHE A 14 -13.48 11.77 -0.23
C PHE A 14 -13.75 12.90 0.79
N ASN A 15 -14.69 13.81 0.47
CA ASN A 15 -15.18 14.87 1.38
C ASN A 15 -14.10 15.65 2.16
N GLY A 16 -12.98 16.00 1.51
CA GLY A 16 -11.91 16.79 2.15
C GLY A 16 -11.07 16.03 3.21
N LYS A 17 -11.15 14.69 3.25
CA LYS A 17 -10.31 13.85 4.10
C LYS A 17 -9.06 13.39 3.36
N PHE A 18 -7.92 13.38 4.05
CA PHE A 18 -6.66 12.80 3.55
C PHE A 18 -6.85 11.31 3.22
N ARG A 19 -6.31 10.86 2.08
CA ARG A 19 -6.38 9.47 1.64
C ARG A 19 -4.97 8.89 1.60
N LEU A 20 -4.72 7.82 2.34
CA LEU A 20 -3.41 7.13 2.35
C LEU A 20 -3.01 6.52 0.98
N GLY A 21 -3.97 6.28 0.10
CA GLY A 21 -3.75 5.62 -1.19
C GLY A 21 -4.01 4.12 -1.12
N TYR A 22 -3.49 3.38 -2.10
CA TYR A 22 -3.49 1.92 -2.07
C TYR A 22 -2.21 1.45 -1.40
N PHE A 23 -2.33 0.40 -0.59
CA PHE A 23 -1.18 -0.17 0.10
C PHE A 23 -1.33 -1.67 0.30
N GLU A 24 -0.19 -2.32 0.52
CA GLU A 24 -0.06 -3.70 0.97
C GLU A 24 0.57 -3.73 2.36
N ILE A 25 0.22 -4.76 3.13
CA ILE A 25 0.94 -5.11 4.35
C ILE A 25 1.47 -6.53 4.13
N THR A 26 2.78 -6.67 4.12
CA THR A 26 3.45 -7.95 3.87
C THR A 26 4.27 -8.33 5.11
N THR A 27 3.98 -9.50 5.68
CA THR A 27 4.74 -10.00 6.83
C THR A 27 6.10 -10.53 6.38
N HIS A 28 7.04 -10.56 7.32
CA HIS A 28 8.36 -11.13 7.07
C HIS A 28 8.29 -12.60 6.61
N ILE A 29 7.35 -13.39 7.14
CA ILE A 29 7.11 -14.77 6.71
C ILE A 29 6.60 -14.80 5.27
N GLY A 30 5.66 -13.93 4.93
CA GLY A 30 5.14 -13.80 3.56
C GLY A 30 6.24 -13.45 2.56
N LEU A 31 7.11 -12.49 2.91
CA LEU A 31 8.27 -12.11 2.08
C LEU A 31 9.28 -13.24 1.94
N ALA A 32 9.58 -13.96 3.02
CA ALA A 32 10.48 -15.11 2.98
C ALA A 32 9.91 -16.24 2.10
N TYR A 33 8.60 -16.46 2.16
CA TYR A 33 7.93 -17.43 1.27
C TYR A 33 8.05 -16.99 -0.20
N LEU A 34 7.69 -15.74 -0.51
CA LEU A 34 7.77 -15.16 -1.85
C LEU A 34 9.19 -15.28 -2.41
N TYR A 35 10.20 -14.89 -1.62
CA TYR A 35 11.61 -14.97 -1.98
C TYR A 35 12.06 -16.37 -2.35
N ASN A 36 11.67 -17.38 -1.57
CA ASN A 36 12.16 -18.76 -1.72
C ASN A 36 11.42 -19.55 -2.79
N ASN A 37 10.16 -19.21 -3.10
CA ASN A 37 9.29 -20.08 -3.90
C ASN A 37 8.78 -19.45 -5.20
N GLU A 38 8.53 -18.15 -5.22
CA GLU A 38 7.79 -17.51 -6.32
C GLU A 38 8.68 -16.66 -7.23
N LEU A 39 9.75 -16.05 -6.69
CA LEU A 39 10.57 -15.10 -7.45
C LEU A 39 11.69 -15.77 -8.25
N ASN A 40 11.80 -15.41 -9.52
CA ASN A 40 12.86 -15.82 -10.42
C ASN A 40 14.15 -15.05 -10.14
N GLY A 41 15.28 -15.76 -9.99
CA GLY A 41 16.56 -15.15 -9.62
C GLY A 41 17.09 -14.10 -10.62
N GLN A 42 16.78 -14.23 -11.91
CA GLN A 42 17.29 -13.35 -12.96
C GLN A 42 16.30 -12.23 -13.30
N GLU A 43 15.01 -12.53 -13.37
CA GLU A 43 13.98 -11.55 -13.74
C GLU A 43 13.64 -10.63 -12.55
N ASP A 44 13.62 -11.17 -11.33
CA ASP A 44 13.26 -10.45 -10.11
C ASP A 44 14.47 -10.05 -9.27
N TYR A 45 15.68 -10.03 -9.85
CA TYR A 45 16.94 -9.85 -9.12
C TYR A 45 16.91 -8.65 -8.15
N ASP A 46 16.51 -7.47 -8.64
CA ASP A 46 16.48 -6.24 -7.85
C ASP A 46 15.47 -6.31 -6.70
N TYR A 47 14.33 -6.99 -6.93
CA TYR A 47 13.29 -7.13 -5.91
C TYR A 47 13.71 -8.17 -4.87
N LYS A 48 14.24 -9.32 -5.30
CA LYS A 48 14.81 -10.35 -4.41
C LYS A 48 15.91 -9.77 -3.53
N LYS A 49 16.80 -8.95 -4.09
CA LYS A 49 17.88 -8.30 -3.32
C LYS A 49 17.33 -7.42 -2.20
N LYS A 50 16.31 -6.61 -2.47
CA LYS A 50 15.66 -5.77 -1.45
C LYS A 50 15.01 -6.62 -0.36
N ILE A 51 14.34 -7.71 -0.73
CA ILE A 51 13.74 -8.63 0.24
C ILE A 51 14.84 -9.25 1.11
N GLU A 52 15.93 -9.73 0.53
CA GLU A 52 17.07 -10.29 1.26
C GLU A 52 17.68 -9.26 2.22
N GLU A 53 17.87 -8.02 1.78
CA GLU A 53 18.33 -6.92 2.63
C GLU A 53 17.38 -6.71 3.81
N PHE A 54 16.07 -6.61 3.58
CA PHE A 54 15.08 -6.48 4.66
C PHE A 54 15.06 -7.67 5.61
N LEU A 55 15.12 -8.90 5.10
CA LEU A 55 15.09 -10.10 5.94
C LEU A 55 16.28 -10.15 6.90
N ASN A 56 17.45 -9.64 6.48
CA ASN A 56 18.67 -9.58 7.30
C ASN A 56 18.84 -8.28 8.12
N ASP A 57 18.03 -7.26 7.88
CA ASP A 57 18.09 -5.97 8.59
C ASP A 57 17.30 -5.99 9.92
N ASP A 58 17.69 -5.21 10.93
CA ASP A 58 16.99 -5.18 12.23
C ASP A 58 15.74 -4.27 12.23
N SER A 59 15.44 -3.56 11.14
CA SER A 59 14.31 -2.65 11.06
C SER A 59 12.99 -3.42 11.18
N PRO A 60 12.08 -2.98 12.09
CA PRO A 60 10.79 -3.64 12.26
C PRO A 60 9.87 -3.43 11.07
N ILE A 61 10.04 -2.32 10.34
CA ILE A 61 9.23 -1.94 9.19
C ILE A 61 10.14 -1.31 8.12
N ILE A 62 9.89 -1.66 6.86
CA ILE A 62 10.41 -0.94 5.69
C ILE A 62 9.24 -0.66 4.74
N TYR A 63 9.30 0.48 4.06
CA TYR A 63 8.34 0.84 3.00
C TYR A 63 8.99 0.71 1.64
N ASN A 64 8.40 -0.10 0.77
CA ASN A 64 8.72 -0.14 -0.65
C ASN A 64 7.62 0.59 -1.45
N TYR A 65 7.99 1.15 -2.60
CA TYR A 65 7.14 2.09 -3.33
C TYR A 65 7.01 1.70 -4.79
N ILE A 66 5.79 1.71 -5.31
CA ILE A 66 5.52 1.66 -6.74
C ILE A 66 5.23 3.08 -7.21
N TYR A 67 5.99 3.52 -8.21
CA TYR A 67 5.86 4.83 -8.83
C TYR A 67 5.14 4.72 -10.18
N PRO A 68 4.62 5.84 -10.72
CA PRO A 68 4.02 5.85 -12.04
C PRO A 68 4.95 5.29 -13.12
N ARG A 69 4.42 4.36 -13.93
CA ARG A 69 5.15 3.75 -15.05
C ARG A 69 4.92 4.50 -16.37
N ASP A 70 3.76 5.14 -16.49
CA ASP A 70 3.33 5.89 -17.66
C ASP A 70 2.47 7.11 -17.26
N ASP A 71 1.98 7.85 -18.26
CA ASP A 71 1.18 9.06 -18.07
C ASP A 71 -0.20 8.78 -17.45
N GLU A 72 -0.74 7.57 -17.62
CA GLU A 72 -2.01 7.17 -17.02
C GLU A 72 -1.84 6.98 -15.51
N ASP A 73 -0.73 6.35 -15.10
CA ASP A 73 -0.39 6.14 -13.69
C ASP A 73 -0.22 7.46 -12.91
N LEU A 74 0.14 8.57 -13.58
CA LEU A 74 0.31 9.89 -12.94
C LEU A 74 -0.96 10.34 -12.21
N LEU A 75 -2.11 9.86 -12.64
CA LEU A 75 -3.39 10.21 -12.07
C LEU A 75 -3.67 9.55 -10.71
N TYR A 76 -2.89 8.55 -10.32
CA TYR A 76 -3.09 7.74 -9.12
C TYR A 76 -2.10 8.01 -8.00
N GLN A 77 -1.25 9.04 -8.17
CA GLN A 77 -0.30 9.44 -7.14
C GLN A 77 -1.00 9.81 -5.84
N VAL A 78 -0.39 9.44 -4.72
CA VAL A 78 -0.85 9.85 -3.39
C VAL A 78 -0.82 11.37 -3.24
N ASP A 79 -1.81 11.93 -2.54
CA ASP A 79 -1.93 13.37 -2.34
C ASP A 79 -1.16 13.88 -1.11
N HIS A 80 -0.82 13.00 -0.17
CA HIS A 80 -0.04 13.30 1.04
C HIS A 80 1.48 13.34 0.81
N PHE A 81 2.24 13.61 1.87
CA PHE A 81 3.70 13.56 1.83
C PHE A 81 4.19 12.12 1.60
N ALA A 82 5.07 11.94 0.62
CA ALA A 82 5.69 10.66 0.29
C ALA A 82 7.00 10.91 -0.48
N PRO A 83 7.95 9.95 -0.48
CA PRO A 83 9.19 10.08 -1.24
C PRO A 83 8.94 10.33 -2.72
N LEU A 84 9.79 11.14 -3.35
CA LEU A 84 9.74 11.41 -4.78
C LEU A 84 10.76 10.51 -5.50
N ASN A 85 10.40 10.00 -6.67
CA ASN A 85 11.37 9.37 -7.56
C ASN A 85 12.20 10.43 -8.33
N ARG A 86 13.13 9.97 -9.18
CA ARG A 86 13.97 10.82 -10.04
C ARG A 86 13.21 11.77 -10.99
N ASN A 87 11.93 11.50 -11.25
CA ASN A 87 11.06 12.31 -12.10
C ASN A 87 10.16 13.26 -11.29
N ASN A 88 10.40 13.40 -9.97
CA ASN A 88 9.56 14.17 -9.05
C ASN A 88 8.11 13.64 -8.94
N HIS A 89 7.90 12.35 -9.17
CA HIS A 89 6.60 11.71 -8.98
C HIS A 89 6.52 11.07 -7.59
N LYS A 90 5.38 11.22 -6.94
CA LYS A 90 5.00 10.49 -5.72
C LYS A 90 4.60 9.05 -6.07
N PRO A 91 4.63 8.12 -5.11
CA PRO A 91 4.16 6.76 -5.33
C PRO A 91 2.65 6.70 -5.61
N ILE A 92 2.26 5.63 -6.29
CA ILE A 92 0.85 5.23 -6.50
C ILE A 92 0.44 4.08 -5.57
N TYR A 93 1.43 3.38 -5.00
CA TYR A 93 1.24 2.24 -4.12
C TYR A 93 2.36 2.18 -3.07
N ILE A 94 1.97 1.85 -1.84
CA ILE A 94 2.90 1.70 -0.69
C ILE A 94 2.85 0.24 -0.24
N ASP A 95 3.99 -0.44 -0.24
CA ASP A 95 4.13 -1.80 0.25
C ASP A 95 4.86 -1.77 1.60
N MET A 96 4.13 -2.08 2.67
CA MET A 96 4.64 -2.09 4.04
C MET A 96 5.15 -3.48 4.39
N TRP A 97 6.47 -3.64 4.42
CA TRP A 97 7.12 -4.84 4.91
C TRP A 97 7.31 -4.74 6.39
N ASN A 98 6.85 -5.74 7.15
CA ASN A 98 6.92 -5.67 8.60
C ASN A 98 7.31 -7.00 9.27
N LYS A 99 8.07 -6.89 10.36
CA LYS A 99 8.46 -7.96 11.28
C LYS A 99 7.67 -7.88 12.60
N LEU A 100 6.62 -7.06 12.65
CA LEU A 100 5.84 -6.84 13.87
C LEU A 100 4.96 -8.04 14.22
N SER A 101 4.52 -8.77 13.21
CA SER A 101 3.74 -9.99 13.36
C SER A 101 4.09 -11.00 12.27
N ASP A 102 3.95 -12.26 12.64
CA ASP A 102 4.13 -13.42 11.76
C ASP A 102 2.89 -13.63 10.89
N GLU A 103 1.72 -13.23 11.41
CA GLU A 103 0.40 -13.39 10.80
C GLU A 103 -0.37 -12.06 10.79
N LEU A 104 -1.28 -11.90 9.83
CA LEU A 104 -2.14 -10.71 9.71
C LEU A 104 -3.57 -11.03 10.13
N ASP A 105 -3.80 -10.99 11.44
CA ASP A 105 -5.16 -10.90 11.95
C ASP A 105 -5.72 -9.47 11.82
N ILE A 106 -7.02 -9.30 12.07
CA ILE A 106 -7.69 -7.99 12.00
C ILE A 106 -7.03 -6.95 12.91
N ASN A 107 -6.53 -7.34 14.08
CA ASN A 107 -5.92 -6.41 15.03
C ASN A 107 -4.55 -5.95 14.52
N GLU A 108 -3.75 -6.85 13.96
CA GLU A 108 -2.46 -6.54 13.34
C GLU A 108 -2.62 -5.64 12.12
N ILE A 109 -3.63 -5.91 11.28
CA ILE A 109 -3.98 -5.01 10.16
C ILE A 109 -4.31 -3.62 10.69
N LYS A 110 -5.16 -3.50 11.72
CA LYS A 110 -5.50 -2.20 12.31
C LYS A 110 -4.29 -1.48 12.91
N LYS A 111 -3.36 -2.21 13.54
CA LYS A 111 -2.10 -1.64 14.04
C LYS A 111 -1.24 -1.10 12.91
N CYS A 112 -1.05 -1.86 11.83
CA CYS A 112 -0.29 -1.43 10.66
C CYS A 112 -0.92 -0.20 10.00
N VAL A 113 -2.25 -0.16 9.85
CA VAL A 113 -2.97 1.01 9.34
C VAL A 113 -2.72 2.26 10.21
N LYS A 114 -2.73 2.11 11.54
CA LYS A 114 -2.40 3.23 12.44
C LYS A 114 -0.97 3.74 12.24
N ILE A 115 -0.01 2.85 12.02
CA ILE A 115 1.38 3.20 11.74
C ILE A 115 1.46 3.98 10.42
N LEU A 116 0.85 3.45 9.35
CA LEU A 116 0.82 4.12 8.04
C LEU A 116 0.19 5.51 8.11
N VAL A 117 -0.95 5.65 8.79
CA VAL A 117 -1.61 6.95 8.97
C VAL A 117 -0.73 7.93 9.74
N LYS A 118 -0.06 7.47 10.80
CA LYS A 118 0.88 8.31 11.57
C LYS A 118 2.08 8.75 10.72
N GLU A 119 2.63 7.87 9.92
CA GLU A 119 3.83 8.18 9.15
C GLU A 119 3.56 9.06 7.93
N PHE A 120 2.51 8.74 7.16
CA PHE A 120 2.25 9.39 5.88
C PHE A 120 1.29 10.57 5.96
N LEU A 121 0.35 10.54 6.92
CA LEU A 121 -0.63 11.61 7.13
C LEU A 121 -0.31 12.47 8.35
N HIS A 122 0.65 12.06 9.18
CA HIS A 122 0.99 12.74 10.44
C HIS A 122 -0.17 12.85 11.43
N GLU A 123 -1.12 11.91 11.35
CA GLU A 123 -2.32 11.86 12.17
C GLU A 123 -2.25 10.71 13.18
N ASN A 124 -2.80 10.94 14.38
CA ASN A 124 -2.93 9.89 15.39
C ASN A 124 -4.39 9.49 15.54
N ILE A 125 -4.77 8.34 14.97
CA ILE A 125 -6.16 7.88 14.96
C ILE A 125 -6.45 6.88 16.09
N PRO A 126 -7.51 7.10 16.89
CA PRO A 126 -7.84 6.20 17.99
C PRO A 126 -8.41 4.86 17.51
N ASN A 127 -9.14 4.86 16.38
CA ASN A 127 -9.86 3.71 15.88
C ASN A 127 -9.65 3.51 14.36
N VAL A 128 -9.72 2.25 13.94
CA VAL A 128 -9.75 1.83 12.53
C VAL A 128 -11.00 0.97 12.34
N GLU A 129 -11.84 1.41 11.41
CA GLU A 129 -13.05 0.70 10.99
C GLU A 129 -12.78 0.02 9.65
N LEU A 130 -13.09 -1.27 9.56
CA LEU A 130 -13.04 -2.02 8.32
C LEU A 130 -14.43 -2.00 7.72
N LEU A 131 -14.55 -1.52 6.49
CA LEU A 131 -15.81 -1.46 5.77
C LEU A 131 -15.91 -2.68 4.87
N ASP A 132 -17.00 -3.43 5.00
CA ASP A 132 -17.30 -4.51 4.08
C ASP A 132 -17.61 -3.91 2.70
N ILE A 133 -16.91 -4.41 1.69
CA ILE A 133 -17.18 -4.07 0.29
C ILE A 133 -18.09 -5.19 -0.24
N PRO A 134 -19.32 -4.86 -0.68
CA PRO A 134 -20.22 -5.87 -1.19
C PRO A 134 -19.60 -6.55 -2.42
N THR A 135 -19.71 -7.86 -2.45
CA THR A 135 -19.31 -8.69 -3.58
C THR A 135 -20.16 -8.36 -4.81
N TYR A 136 -19.67 -8.73 -6.00
CA TYR A 136 -20.41 -8.53 -7.25
C TYR A 136 -21.82 -9.13 -7.19
N ASP A 137 -21.96 -10.31 -6.59
CA ASP A 137 -23.26 -10.99 -6.46
C ASP A 137 -24.20 -10.29 -5.47
N GLU A 138 -23.67 -9.68 -4.40
CA GLU A 138 -24.45 -8.87 -3.46
C GLU A 138 -24.91 -7.55 -4.10
N THR A 139 -24.11 -6.96 -4.99
CA THR A 139 -24.48 -5.72 -5.70
C THR A 139 -25.53 -5.91 -6.79
N LYS A 140 -25.74 -7.15 -7.27
CA LYS A 140 -26.77 -7.46 -8.29
C LYS A 140 -28.18 -7.58 -7.73
N ASN A 141 -28.30 -7.88 -6.44
CA ASN A 141 -29.57 -8.16 -5.76
C ASN A 141 -30.04 -7.00 -4.86
N ALA A 142 -29.37 -5.84 -4.93
CA ALA A 142 -29.63 -4.65 -4.13
C ALA A 142 -30.48 -3.59 -4.85
#